data_AF-A0A354Z9C9-F1
#
_entry.id   AF-A0A354Z9C9-F1
#
_cell.length_a   1.000
_cell.length_b   1.000
_cell.length_c   1.000
_cell.angle_alpha   90.00
_cell.angle_beta   90.00
_cell.angle_gamma   90.00
#
_symmetry.space_group_name_H-M   'P 1'
#
loop_
_entity.id
_entity.type
_entity.pdbx_description
1 polymer ?
#
loop_
_entity_poly.entity_id
_entity_poly.type
_entity_poly.pdbx_seq_one_letter_code
_entity_poly.pdbx_strand_id
1 'polypeptide(L)'
;PFIPFTRDLPVRWVEGQDMYTGATVMVPASQVYINYHIGALGHEPQTHFVMYSGIAAGRGRGDAERAALEELIERDATMIWWLSGSPCQGIDLNALPELSRLLESPNGTADVDYHVIRIPSLFAAPVIGALCHDRRNQTVSLGVACRADPLAAARKALIEAAQLRGFALGLLDPEGSVWTAMARGYLDPGVYMPYRADRCYRQSFAADYHDITDLGSQSQFYLDPSTHHHVERILRPAQSIALADLPRINGDSRAGILRQLHSHGFRAISVDVTTPDVALSGMRVVRVIVPGLYPNAPAAFPFLGGRRLYQEPAALGWLPDTVQPEQVVRAPLPHS
;
A
#
# COMPACT_ATOMS: atom_id res chain seq x y z
N PRO A 1 -20.90 5.26 -2.18
CA PRO A 1 -21.14 5.75 -0.79
C PRO A 1 -20.55 7.14 -0.45
N PHE A 2 -19.84 7.81 -1.36
CA PHE A 2 -19.23 9.12 -1.10
C PHE A 2 -19.91 10.23 -1.90
N ILE A 3 -19.86 11.45 -1.37
CA ILE A 3 -20.32 12.65 -2.09
C ILE A 3 -19.14 13.46 -2.64
N PRO A 4 -19.33 14.27 -3.69
CA PRO A 4 -18.26 15.12 -4.22
C PRO A 4 -17.75 16.13 -3.19
N PHE A 5 -16.42 16.30 -3.08
CA PHE A 5 -15.81 17.36 -2.29
C PHE A 5 -15.78 18.67 -3.08
N THR A 6 -16.82 19.48 -2.95
CA THR A 6 -16.95 20.78 -3.62
C THR A 6 -16.38 21.91 -2.79
N ARG A 7 -16.06 23.05 -3.43
CA ARG A 7 -15.55 24.25 -2.75
C ARG A 7 -16.46 24.75 -1.62
N ASP A 8 -17.76 24.59 -1.79
CA ASP A 8 -18.77 25.09 -0.83
C ASP A 8 -19.21 24.02 0.18
N LEU A 9 -18.65 22.81 0.13
CA LEU A 9 -19.00 21.75 1.09
C LEU A 9 -18.37 22.06 2.46
N PRO A 10 -19.17 22.32 3.51
CA PRO A 10 -18.61 22.59 4.83
C PRO A 10 -17.96 21.32 5.40
N VAL A 11 -16.70 21.44 5.78
CA VAL A 11 -15.93 20.38 6.46
C VAL A 11 -15.11 20.99 7.59
N ARG A 12 -14.68 20.16 8.55
CA ARG A 12 -13.72 20.60 9.57
C ARG A 12 -12.31 20.61 9.01
N TRP A 13 -11.48 21.48 9.58
CA TRP A 13 -10.10 21.67 9.17
C TRP A 13 -9.16 21.56 10.37
N VAL A 14 -7.95 21.07 10.11
CA VAL A 14 -6.84 20.98 11.07
C VAL A 14 -5.65 21.72 10.50
N GLU A 15 -4.89 22.37 11.35
CA GLU A 15 -3.62 22.99 10.97
C GLU A 15 -2.54 21.93 10.74
N GLY A 16 -1.93 21.97 9.57
CA GLY A 16 -0.72 21.25 9.23
C GLY A 16 0.40 22.21 8.85
N GLN A 17 1.59 21.66 8.62
CA GLN A 17 2.76 22.42 8.21
C GLN A 17 3.25 21.92 6.86
N ASP A 18 3.43 22.85 5.92
CA ASP A 18 4.16 22.62 4.70
C ASP A 18 5.61 22.23 5.03
N MET A 19 6.00 21.03 4.63
CA MET A 19 7.30 20.46 5.01
C MET A 19 8.49 21.09 4.26
N TYR A 20 8.23 21.88 3.20
CA TYR A 20 9.26 22.58 2.44
C TYR A 20 9.38 24.05 2.85
N THR A 21 8.26 24.75 2.97
CA THR A 21 8.24 26.19 3.29
C THR A 21 8.09 26.49 4.78
N GLY A 22 7.63 25.53 5.58
CA GLY A 22 7.31 25.71 6.99
C GLY A 22 6.00 26.46 7.27
N ALA A 23 5.27 26.89 6.23
CA ALA A 23 4.02 27.62 6.36
C ALA A 23 2.88 26.75 6.91
N THR A 24 1.98 27.36 7.69
CA THR A 24 0.75 26.71 8.15
C THR A 24 -0.22 26.50 6.98
N VAL A 25 -0.87 25.33 6.95
CA VAL A 25 -1.81 24.91 5.91
C VAL A 25 -3.02 24.26 6.55
N MET A 26 -4.22 24.65 6.14
CA MET A 26 -5.43 23.94 6.58
C MET A 26 -5.62 22.67 5.75
N VAL A 27 -5.87 21.56 6.44
CA VAL A 27 -6.15 20.25 5.83
C VAL A 27 -7.52 19.76 6.32
N PRO A 28 -8.36 19.14 5.47
CA PRO A 28 -9.63 18.58 5.92
C PRO A 28 -9.40 17.53 7.02
N ALA A 29 -10.11 17.65 8.15
CA ALA A 29 -9.91 16.80 9.32
C ALA A 29 -10.14 15.31 9.01
N SER A 30 -11.07 15.00 8.10
CA SER A 30 -11.37 13.65 7.63
C SER A 30 -10.20 12.99 6.88
N GLN A 31 -9.29 13.79 6.30
CA GLN A 31 -8.06 13.29 5.66
C GLN A 31 -6.93 13.05 6.68
N VAL A 32 -7.07 13.58 7.90
CA VAL A 32 -6.05 13.53 8.94
C VAL A 32 -6.29 12.37 9.91
N TYR A 33 -7.51 12.28 10.45
CA TYR A 33 -7.85 11.33 11.50
C TYR A 33 -8.48 10.04 10.94
N ILE A 34 -8.06 8.91 11.49
CA ILE A 34 -8.65 7.59 11.20
C ILE A 34 -9.96 7.46 11.98
N ASN A 35 -10.91 6.70 11.42
CA ASN A 35 -12.24 6.52 12.00
C ASN A 35 -13.00 7.84 12.20
N TYR A 36 -12.76 8.84 11.34
CA TYR A 36 -13.35 10.16 11.47
C TYR A 36 -14.88 10.15 11.44
N HIS A 37 -15.49 9.32 10.58
CA HIS A 37 -16.93 9.28 10.37
C HIS A 37 -17.66 8.29 11.31
N ILE A 38 -17.19 8.14 12.56
CA ILE A 38 -17.88 7.32 13.57
C ILE A 38 -18.40 8.19 14.73
N GLY A 39 -19.36 7.64 15.49
CA GLY A 39 -19.89 8.28 16.69
C GLY A 39 -20.45 9.67 16.43
N ALA A 40 -19.99 10.65 17.21
CA ALA A 40 -20.48 12.03 17.12
C ALA A 40 -20.23 12.70 15.75
N LEU A 41 -19.26 12.23 14.97
CA LEU A 41 -18.90 12.77 13.65
C LEU A 41 -19.48 11.95 12.49
N GLY A 42 -20.26 10.89 12.76
CA GLY A 42 -20.82 10.03 11.71
C GLY A 42 -21.86 10.70 10.81
N HIS A 43 -22.36 11.88 11.20
CA HIS A 43 -23.27 12.69 10.38
C HIS A 43 -22.53 13.64 9.42
N GLU A 44 -21.21 13.78 9.54
CA GLU A 44 -20.45 14.68 8.67
C GLU A 44 -20.33 14.12 7.24
N PRO A 45 -20.26 15.00 6.22
CA PRO A 45 -20.20 14.59 4.83
C PRO A 45 -19.02 13.66 4.53
N GLN A 46 -19.31 12.47 4.02
CA GLN A 46 -18.28 11.49 3.66
C GLN A 46 -17.87 11.65 2.19
N THR A 47 -16.68 12.19 1.96
CA THR A 47 -16.17 12.49 0.60
C THR A 47 -15.16 11.48 0.08
N HIS A 48 -14.72 10.55 0.93
CA HIS A 48 -13.70 9.56 0.60
C HIS A 48 -13.81 8.33 1.52
N PHE A 49 -13.19 7.24 1.09
CA PHE A 49 -12.88 6.10 1.95
C PHE A 49 -11.88 6.50 3.05
N VAL A 50 -11.81 5.76 4.16
CA VAL A 50 -10.84 6.05 5.23
C VAL A 50 -9.40 5.96 4.70
N MET A 51 -8.65 7.03 4.87
CA MET A 51 -7.29 7.12 4.33
C MET A 51 -6.32 6.60 5.41
N TYR A 52 -5.81 5.38 5.25
CA TYR A 52 -4.81 4.84 6.20
C TYR A 52 -3.41 5.39 5.95
N SER A 53 -3.09 5.71 4.69
CA SER A 53 -1.71 6.01 4.29
C SER A 53 -1.14 7.30 4.86
N GLY A 54 0.15 7.26 5.22
CA GLY A 54 0.90 8.45 5.65
C GLY A 54 0.74 8.80 7.13
N ILE A 55 0.16 7.91 7.94
CA ILE A 55 0.26 8.01 9.41
C ILE A 55 1.50 7.23 9.87
N ALA A 56 2.33 7.82 10.71
CA ALA A 56 3.49 7.12 11.23
C ALA A 56 3.90 7.63 12.61
N ALA A 57 4.46 6.72 13.40
CA ALA A 57 5.10 7.02 14.66
C ALA A 57 6.63 6.93 14.55
N GLY A 58 7.35 7.69 15.36
CA GLY A 58 8.80 7.70 15.39
C GLY A 58 9.35 8.17 16.74
N ARG A 59 10.66 8.01 16.93
CA ARG A 59 11.37 8.48 18.14
C ARG A 59 11.45 10.01 18.22
N GLY A 60 11.05 10.67 17.14
CA GLY A 60 10.90 12.10 17.02
C GLY A 60 10.13 12.42 15.74
N ARG A 61 9.82 13.69 15.53
CA ARG A 61 9.01 14.13 14.39
C ARG A 61 9.65 13.79 13.04
N GLY A 62 10.97 13.96 12.90
CA GLY A 62 11.69 13.64 11.66
C GLY A 62 11.64 12.16 11.29
N ASP A 63 11.73 11.25 12.26
CA ASP A 63 11.63 9.81 12.02
C ASP A 63 10.22 9.42 11.57
N ALA A 64 9.20 9.97 12.23
CA ALA A 64 7.80 9.74 11.90
C ALA A 64 7.49 10.26 10.49
N GLU A 65 7.94 11.47 10.16
CA GLU A 65 7.78 12.07 8.83
C GLU A 65 8.50 11.28 7.75
N ARG A 66 9.72 10.79 8.01
CA ARG A 66 10.43 9.91 7.07
C ARG A 66 9.61 8.66 6.77
N ALA A 67 9.13 7.98 7.81
CA ALA A 67 8.36 6.75 7.65
C ALA A 67 7.06 6.98 6.87
N ALA A 68 6.33 8.06 7.19
CA ALA A 68 5.12 8.44 6.46
C ALA A 68 5.40 8.79 5.00
N LEU A 69 6.49 9.51 4.70
CA LEU A 69 6.88 9.84 3.33
C LEU A 69 7.27 8.58 2.54
N GLU A 70 8.08 7.69 3.12
CA GLU A 70 8.43 6.41 2.49
C GLU A 70 7.18 5.60 2.15
N GLU A 71 6.22 5.49 3.07
CA GLU A 71 4.95 4.81 2.82
C GLU A 71 4.12 5.49 1.73
N LEU A 72 4.03 6.82 1.71
CA LEU A 72 3.26 7.51 0.67
C LEU A 72 3.84 7.28 -0.74
N ILE A 73 5.17 7.26 -0.89
CA ILE A 73 5.83 6.96 -2.17
C ILE A 73 5.63 5.51 -2.59
N GLU A 74 5.71 4.58 -1.63
CA GLU A 74 5.41 3.16 -1.83
C GLU A 74 3.99 2.97 -2.38
N ARG A 75 2.99 3.56 -1.73
CA ARG A 75 1.59 3.42 -2.11
C ARG A 75 1.29 4.07 -3.45
N ASP A 76 1.86 5.24 -3.71
CA ASP A 76 1.72 5.95 -4.98
C ASP A 76 2.23 5.11 -6.16
N ALA A 77 3.47 4.66 -6.07
CA ALA A 77 4.10 3.86 -7.11
C ALA A 77 3.34 2.54 -7.32
N THR A 78 2.98 1.86 -6.23
CA THR A 78 2.27 0.57 -6.28
C THR A 78 0.92 0.70 -6.96
N MET A 79 0.13 1.72 -6.61
CA MET A 79 -1.21 1.87 -7.15
C MET A 79 -1.20 2.31 -8.61
N ILE A 80 -0.34 3.24 -9.00
CA ILE A 80 -0.21 3.62 -10.41
C ILE A 80 0.29 2.43 -11.24
N TRP A 81 1.32 1.70 -10.78
CA TRP A 81 1.83 0.50 -11.45
C TRP A 81 0.78 -0.60 -11.57
N TRP A 82 -0.02 -0.83 -10.52
CA TRP A 82 -1.05 -1.87 -10.52
C TRP A 82 -2.20 -1.52 -11.46
N LEU A 83 -2.82 -0.36 -11.25
CA LEU A 83 -4.01 0.05 -12.00
C LEU A 83 -3.72 0.30 -13.49
N SER A 84 -2.49 0.72 -13.84
CA SER A 84 -2.11 0.90 -15.25
C SER A 84 -1.80 -0.40 -15.99
N GLY A 85 -1.61 -1.52 -15.28
CA GLY A 85 -1.13 -2.76 -15.89
C GLY A 85 0.33 -2.71 -16.36
N SER A 86 1.11 -1.71 -15.94
CA SER A 86 2.51 -1.54 -16.33
C SER A 86 3.39 -2.76 -16.02
N PRO A 87 4.43 -3.08 -16.80
CA PRO A 87 5.37 -4.15 -16.44
C PRO A 87 6.17 -3.79 -15.18
N CYS A 88 6.68 -4.81 -14.49
CA CYS A 88 7.71 -4.67 -13.45
C CYS A 88 9.00 -5.38 -13.89
N GLN A 89 10.09 -5.13 -13.18
CA GLN A 89 11.38 -5.78 -13.42
C GLN A 89 11.72 -6.72 -12.28
N GLY A 90 12.11 -7.96 -12.56
CA GLY A 90 12.54 -8.94 -11.56
C GLY A 90 13.89 -8.57 -10.93
N ILE A 91 14.07 -8.95 -9.67
CA ILE A 91 15.33 -8.83 -8.93
C ILE A 91 15.74 -10.23 -8.49
N ASP A 92 16.93 -10.67 -8.90
CA ASP A 92 17.45 -11.99 -8.54
C ASP A 92 17.92 -12.01 -7.08
N LEU A 93 17.18 -12.73 -6.25
CA LEU A 93 17.49 -12.93 -4.83
C LEU A 93 18.71 -13.82 -4.60
N ASN A 94 19.07 -14.69 -5.53
CA ASN A 94 20.21 -15.60 -5.36
C ASN A 94 21.54 -14.83 -5.27
N ALA A 95 21.55 -13.60 -5.77
CA ALA A 95 22.68 -12.68 -5.65
C ALA A 95 22.75 -11.95 -4.29
N LEU A 96 21.81 -12.19 -3.36
CA LEU A 96 21.64 -11.48 -2.09
C LEU A 96 21.60 -12.45 -0.89
N PRO A 97 22.74 -13.06 -0.51
CA PRO A 97 22.79 -14.10 0.52
C PRO A 97 22.28 -13.63 1.90
N GLU A 98 22.36 -12.34 2.22
CA GLU A 98 21.83 -11.76 3.45
C GLU A 98 20.30 -11.68 3.51
N LEU A 99 19.63 -11.79 2.36
CA LEU A 99 18.17 -11.89 2.28
C LEU A 99 17.73 -13.34 2.20
N SER A 100 18.51 -14.23 1.58
CA SER A 100 18.20 -15.65 1.49
C SER A 100 17.90 -16.29 2.86
N ARG A 101 18.64 -15.89 3.91
CA ARG A 101 18.40 -16.35 5.29
C ARG A 101 17.06 -15.92 5.88
N LEU A 102 16.47 -14.81 5.43
CA LEU A 102 15.12 -14.40 5.87
C LEU A 102 14.04 -15.30 5.29
N LEU A 103 14.36 -15.95 4.17
CA LEU A 103 13.45 -16.82 3.45
C LEU A 103 13.53 -18.25 3.98
N GLU A 104 14.60 -18.61 4.68
CA GLU A 104 14.76 -19.88 5.39
C GLU A 104 13.68 -20.04 6.47
N SER A 105 12.79 -21.00 6.26
CA SER A 105 11.76 -21.42 7.22
C SER A 105 12.32 -22.53 8.11
N PRO A 106 12.11 -22.46 9.44
CA PRO A 106 12.48 -23.54 10.37
C PRO A 106 11.86 -24.91 10.02
N ASN A 107 10.75 -24.90 9.27
CA ASN A 107 10.01 -26.11 8.84
C ASN A 107 10.31 -26.51 7.38
N GLY A 108 11.35 -25.93 6.77
CA GLY A 108 11.65 -26.07 5.35
C GLY A 108 10.89 -25.06 4.48
N THR A 109 11.51 -24.65 3.38
CA THR A 109 11.04 -23.63 2.42
C THR A 109 10.64 -24.22 1.08
N ALA A 110 10.70 -25.55 0.93
CA ALA A 110 10.54 -26.21 -0.36
C ALA A 110 9.21 -25.89 -1.07
N ASP A 111 8.22 -25.35 -0.36
CA ASP A 111 6.89 -25.02 -0.88
C ASP A 111 6.57 -23.52 -0.91
N VAL A 112 7.50 -22.62 -0.53
CA VAL A 112 7.27 -21.17 -0.54
C VAL A 112 8.34 -20.49 -1.39
N ASP A 113 7.91 -19.89 -2.50
CA ASP A 113 8.77 -19.07 -3.35
C ASP A 113 8.57 -17.59 -3.06
N TYR A 114 9.63 -16.81 -3.24
CA TYR A 114 9.57 -15.35 -3.21
C TYR A 114 10.01 -14.78 -4.55
N HIS A 115 9.15 -13.97 -5.16
CA HIS A 115 9.46 -13.23 -6.38
C HIS A 115 9.61 -11.75 -6.02
N VAL A 116 10.81 -11.22 -6.20
CA VAL A 116 11.11 -9.82 -5.87
C VAL A 116 11.16 -8.99 -7.13
N ILE A 117 10.51 -7.84 -7.10
CA ILE A 117 10.35 -6.96 -8.24
C ILE A 117 10.67 -5.51 -7.88
N ARG A 118 11.26 -4.79 -8.82
CA ARG A 118 11.23 -3.34 -8.83
C ARG A 118 9.87 -2.88 -9.35
N ILE A 119 9.17 -2.09 -8.55
CA ILE A 119 7.97 -1.38 -8.99
C ILE A 119 8.40 -0.03 -9.58
N PRO A 120 7.98 0.29 -10.81
CA PRO A 120 8.34 1.56 -11.42
C PRO A 120 7.68 2.73 -10.68
N SER A 121 8.39 3.86 -10.58
CA SER A 121 7.96 5.03 -9.81
C SER A 121 8.44 6.31 -10.49
N LEU A 122 7.66 7.39 -10.35
CA LEU A 122 8.07 8.75 -10.72
C LEU A 122 9.30 9.19 -9.90
N PHE A 123 9.39 8.71 -8.66
CA PHE A 123 10.41 9.10 -7.70
C PHE A 123 11.62 8.18 -7.77
N ALA A 124 12.80 8.73 -7.49
CA ALA A 124 14.05 7.96 -7.47
C ALA A 124 14.20 7.12 -6.19
N ALA A 125 13.37 7.32 -5.18
CA ALA A 125 13.32 6.42 -4.02
C ALA A 125 12.93 5.00 -4.50
N PRO A 126 13.74 3.96 -4.24
CA PRO A 126 13.44 2.62 -4.73
C PRO A 126 12.20 2.05 -4.03
N VAL A 127 11.25 1.58 -4.85
CA VAL A 127 10.06 0.86 -4.44
C VAL A 127 10.17 -0.59 -4.90
N ILE A 128 10.16 -1.52 -3.94
CA ILE A 128 10.38 -2.94 -4.18
C ILE A 128 9.19 -3.73 -3.66
N GLY A 129 8.65 -4.61 -4.50
CA GLY A 129 7.63 -5.59 -4.14
C GLY A 129 8.25 -6.98 -3.94
N ALA A 130 7.68 -7.75 -3.03
CA ALA A 130 7.99 -9.15 -2.80
C ALA A 130 6.70 -9.96 -2.78
N LEU A 131 6.50 -10.80 -3.77
CA LEU A 131 5.39 -11.74 -3.81
C LEU A 131 5.82 -13.04 -3.13
N CYS A 132 5.18 -13.36 -2.02
CA CYS A 132 5.21 -14.68 -1.42
C CYS A 132 4.20 -15.58 -2.14
N HIS A 133 4.69 -16.65 -2.74
CA HIS A 133 3.89 -17.68 -3.40
C HIS A 133 4.01 -18.98 -2.61
N ASP A 134 3.00 -19.27 -1.79
CA ASP A 134 2.91 -20.51 -1.02
C ASP A 134 2.24 -21.58 -1.88
N ARG A 135 3.04 -22.44 -2.50
CA ARG A 135 2.57 -23.51 -3.39
C ARG A 135 1.80 -24.59 -2.64
N ARG A 136 2.15 -24.84 -1.37
CA ARG A 136 1.50 -25.86 -0.54
C ARG A 136 0.07 -25.45 -0.20
N ASN A 137 -0.13 -24.21 0.21
CA ASN A 137 -1.45 -23.69 0.56
C ASN A 137 -2.15 -23.02 -0.63
N GLN A 138 -1.47 -22.90 -1.78
CA GLN A 138 -1.94 -22.20 -2.97
C GLN A 138 -2.41 -20.78 -2.63
N THR A 139 -1.58 -20.01 -1.95
CA THR A 139 -1.87 -18.60 -1.61
C THR A 139 -0.78 -17.69 -2.15
N VAL A 140 -1.16 -16.44 -2.41
CA VAL A 140 -0.23 -15.38 -2.82
C VAL A 140 -0.40 -14.16 -1.92
N SER A 141 0.70 -13.49 -1.61
CA SER A 141 0.69 -12.27 -0.81
C SER A 141 1.84 -11.35 -1.23
N LEU A 142 1.55 -10.08 -1.47
CA LEU A 142 2.52 -9.09 -1.92
C LEU A 142 2.82 -8.10 -0.81
N GLY A 143 4.05 -8.12 -0.29
CA GLY A 143 4.59 -7.02 0.51
C GLY A 143 5.27 -6.00 -0.39
N VAL A 144 5.22 -4.71 -0.04
CA VAL A 144 5.87 -3.65 -0.82
C VAL A 144 6.53 -2.66 0.12
N ALA A 145 7.73 -2.22 -0.20
CA ALA A 145 8.42 -1.22 0.60
C ALA A 145 9.14 -0.18 -0.25
N CYS A 146 9.10 1.08 0.21
CA CYS A 146 10.00 2.14 -0.24
C CYS A 146 11.03 2.45 0.84
N ARG A 147 12.32 2.51 0.50
CA ARG A 147 13.39 2.97 1.40
C ARG A 147 14.44 3.76 0.62
N ALA A 148 15.27 4.54 1.30
CA ALA A 148 16.41 5.20 0.67
C ALA A 148 17.43 4.21 0.06
N ASP A 149 17.60 3.05 0.69
CA ASP A 149 18.50 1.98 0.25
C ASP A 149 17.71 0.80 -0.33
N PRO A 150 18.03 0.33 -1.56
CA PRO A 150 17.34 -0.80 -2.19
C PRO A 150 17.35 -2.09 -1.36
N LEU A 151 18.46 -2.42 -0.68
CA LEU A 151 18.54 -3.64 0.12
C LEU A 151 17.62 -3.57 1.34
N ALA A 152 17.54 -2.39 1.98
CA ALA A 152 16.59 -2.14 3.05
C ALA A 152 15.12 -2.22 2.58
N ALA A 153 14.81 -1.71 1.37
CA ALA A 153 13.48 -1.86 0.76
C ALA A 153 13.15 -3.33 0.51
N ALA A 154 14.03 -4.08 -0.15
CA ALA A 154 13.83 -5.50 -0.44
C ALA A 154 13.64 -6.33 0.85
N ARG A 155 14.47 -6.07 1.87
CA ARG A 155 14.34 -6.72 3.19
C ARG A 155 12.96 -6.49 3.80
N LYS A 156 12.47 -5.25 3.80
CA LYS A 156 11.17 -4.93 4.38
C LYS A 156 10.02 -5.54 3.58
N ALA A 157 10.06 -5.47 2.25
CA ALA A 157 9.05 -6.07 1.39
C ALA A 157 8.92 -7.58 1.63
N LEU A 158 10.05 -8.30 1.76
CA LEU A 158 10.07 -9.73 2.09
C LEU A 158 9.44 -10.03 3.46
N ILE A 159 9.78 -9.25 4.50
CA ILE A 159 9.21 -9.41 5.84
C ILE A 159 7.70 -9.20 5.82
N GLU A 160 7.22 -8.16 5.13
CA GLU A 160 5.79 -7.90 5.00
C GLU A 160 5.08 -9.00 4.21
N ALA A 161 5.67 -9.49 3.12
CA ALA A 161 5.11 -10.61 2.37
C ALA A 161 4.96 -11.87 3.25
N ALA A 162 5.94 -12.14 4.13
CA ALA A 162 5.87 -13.24 5.09
C ALA A 162 4.78 -13.03 6.16
N GLN A 163 4.60 -11.80 6.65
CA GLN A 163 3.53 -11.44 7.59
C GLN A 163 2.14 -11.62 6.94
N LEU A 164 1.98 -11.14 5.71
CA LEU A 164 0.75 -11.26 4.93
C LEU A 164 0.41 -12.72 4.61
N ARG A 165 1.42 -13.57 4.36
CA ARG A 165 1.21 -15.02 4.27
C ARG A 165 0.57 -15.57 5.55
N GLY A 166 1.05 -15.16 6.73
CA GLY A 166 0.46 -15.56 8.01
C GLY A 166 -1.02 -15.17 8.13
N PHE A 167 -1.38 -13.99 7.65
CA PHE A 167 -2.77 -13.53 7.57
C PHE A 167 -3.60 -14.40 6.61
N ALA A 168 -3.09 -14.68 5.41
CA ALA A 168 -3.76 -15.54 4.44
C ALA A 168 -4.00 -16.96 4.97
N LEU A 169 -3.01 -17.55 5.66
CA LEU A 169 -3.18 -18.85 6.30
C LEU A 169 -4.25 -18.82 7.40
N GLY A 170 -4.31 -17.73 8.17
CA GLY A 170 -5.33 -17.52 9.20
C GLY A 170 -6.77 -17.41 8.65
N LEU A 171 -6.94 -17.18 7.35
CA LEU A 171 -8.24 -17.18 6.67
C LEU A 171 -8.63 -18.55 6.09
N LEU A 172 -7.69 -19.47 5.88
CA LEU A 172 -7.96 -20.79 5.25
C LEU A 172 -8.72 -21.77 6.18
N ASP A 173 -8.59 -21.58 7.48
CA ASP A 173 -9.22 -22.40 8.52
C ASP A 173 -10.29 -21.54 9.22
N PRO A 174 -11.56 -21.98 9.35
CA PRO A 174 -12.59 -21.22 10.05
C PRO A 174 -12.30 -21.02 11.55
N GLU A 175 -11.43 -21.84 12.14
CA GLU A 175 -10.90 -21.67 13.50
C GLU A 175 -9.56 -20.91 13.52
N GLY A 176 -9.13 -20.42 12.36
CA GLY A 176 -7.90 -19.66 12.16
C GLY A 176 -7.87 -18.32 12.89
N SER A 177 -6.69 -17.70 12.93
CA SER A 177 -6.45 -16.47 13.69
C SER A 177 -7.34 -15.30 13.26
N VAL A 178 -7.65 -15.19 11.96
CA VAL A 178 -8.44 -14.08 11.42
C VAL A 178 -9.92 -14.22 11.78
N TRP A 179 -10.48 -15.43 11.66
CA TRP A 179 -11.85 -15.73 12.08
C TRP A 179 -12.04 -15.63 13.59
N THR A 180 -11.07 -16.12 14.36
CA THR A 180 -11.05 -15.94 15.82
C THR A 180 -11.01 -14.46 16.21
N ALA A 181 -10.24 -13.64 15.49
CA ALA A 181 -10.19 -12.20 15.72
C ALA A 181 -11.53 -11.51 15.41
N MET A 182 -12.24 -11.93 14.35
CA MET A 182 -13.61 -11.47 14.06
C MET A 182 -14.58 -11.86 15.17
N ALA A 183 -14.56 -13.12 15.62
CA ALA A 183 -15.45 -13.60 16.68
C ALA A 183 -15.23 -12.86 18.02
N ARG A 184 -14.01 -12.36 18.26
CA ARG A 184 -13.66 -11.55 19.43
C ARG A 184 -13.90 -10.04 19.26
N GLY A 185 -14.39 -9.62 18.09
CA GLY A 185 -14.65 -8.20 17.78
C GLY A 185 -13.40 -7.36 17.54
N TYR A 186 -12.25 -7.98 17.27
CA TYR A 186 -11.02 -7.27 16.89
C TYR A 186 -10.98 -6.90 15.41
N LEU A 187 -11.72 -7.62 14.58
CA LEU A 187 -11.92 -7.34 13.16
C LEU A 187 -13.42 -7.28 12.88
N ASP A 188 -13.82 -6.41 11.95
CA ASP A 188 -15.20 -6.33 11.50
C ASP A 188 -15.53 -7.51 10.57
N PRO A 189 -16.43 -8.43 10.93
CA PRO A 189 -16.80 -9.52 10.03
C PRO A 189 -17.57 -9.05 8.78
N GLY A 190 -18.16 -7.85 8.82
CA GLY A 190 -18.99 -7.30 7.73
C GLY A 190 -18.20 -6.97 6.46
N VAL A 191 -16.87 -6.93 6.53
CA VAL A 191 -16.01 -6.65 5.37
C VAL A 191 -15.49 -7.91 4.66
N TYR A 192 -15.74 -9.10 5.21
CA TYR A 192 -15.31 -10.40 4.66
C TYR A 192 -16.50 -11.19 4.11
N MET A 193 -16.25 -12.02 3.10
CA MET A 193 -17.21 -13.02 2.64
C MET A 193 -17.27 -14.20 3.61
N PRO A 194 -18.40 -14.92 3.71
CA PRO A 194 -18.51 -16.12 4.52
C PRO A 194 -17.40 -17.13 4.21
N TYR A 195 -16.98 -17.88 5.24
CA TYR A 195 -16.00 -18.94 5.06
C TYR A 195 -16.46 -19.95 3.99
N ARG A 196 -15.53 -20.36 3.12
CA ARG A 196 -15.79 -21.36 2.08
C ARG A 196 -14.66 -22.38 2.04
N ALA A 197 -14.99 -23.64 2.35
CA ALA A 197 -14.05 -24.75 2.29
C ALA A 197 -13.54 -25.04 0.86
N ASP A 198 -14.37 -24.74 -0.16
CA ASP A 198 -13.99 -24.90 -1.57
C ASP A 198 -13.10 -23.78 -2.11
N ARG A 199 -12.92 -22.70 -1.34
CA ARG A 199 -12.12 -21.51 -1.67
C ARG A 199 -12.48 -20.85 -3.00
N CYS A 200 -13.68 -21.08 -3.52
CA CYS A 200 -14.19 -20.43 -4.74
C CYS A 200 -14.59 -18.96 -4.48
N TYR A 201 -13.73 -18.20 -3.80
CA TYR A 201 -14.01 -16.83 -3.38
C TYR A 201 -14.23 -15.88 -4.55
N ARG A 202 -13.66 -16.16 -5.74
CA ARG A 202 -13.97 -15.36 -6.93
C ARG A 202 -15.47 -15.31 -7.20
N GLN A 203 -16.21 -16.38 -6.90
CA GLN A 203 -17.67 -16.45 -7.10
C GLN A 203 -18.47 -15.79 -5.97
N SER A 204 -17.84 -15.51 -4.82
CA SER A 204 -18.47 -14.78 -3.72
C SER A 204 -18.43 -13.26 -3.93
N PHE A 205 -17.47 -12.75 -4.70
CA PHE A 205 -17.34 -11.33 -5.01
C PHE A 205 -17.97 -10.95 -6.35
N ALA A 206 -18.52 -9.74 -6.42
CA ALA A 206 -19.07 -9.15 -7.61
C ALA A 206 -18.02 -9.05 -8.73
N ALA A 207 -18.46 -9.13 -9.99
CA ALA A 207 -17.54 -9.16 -11.12
C ALA A 207 -16.78 -7.84 -11.36
N ASP A 208 -17.33 -6.73 -10.87
CA ASP A 208 -16.75 -5.39 -10.86
C ASP A 208 -16.11 -5.01 -9.51
N TYR A 209 -16.05 -5.95 -8.56
CA TYR A 209 -15.37 -5.83 -7.27
C TYR A 209 -15.92 -4.75 -6.32
N HIS A 210 -17.15 -4.26 -6.54
CA HIS A 210 -17.74 -3.20 -5.71
C HIS A 210 -18.03 -3.61 -4.25
N ASP A 211 -17.98 -4.90 -3.95
CA ASP A 211 -18.16 -5.50 -2.63
C ASP A 211 -16.83 -5.81 -1.90
N ILE A 212 -15.69 -5.54 -2.53
CA ILE A 212 -14.37 -5.58 -1.89
C ILE A 212 -14.08 -4.22 -1.25
N THR A 213 -14.64 -4.01 -0.07
CA THR A 213 -14.65 -2.70 0.64
C THR A 213 -13.57 -2.56 1.71
N ASP A 214 -12.75 -3.59 1.93
CA ASP A 214 -11.62 -3.57 2.85
C ASP A 214 -10.40 -4.29 2.26
N LEU A 215 -9.21 -3.91 2.73
CA LEU A 215 -7.96 -4.53 2.29
C LEU A 215 -7.84 -6.00 2.74
N GLY A 216 -8.45 -6.36 3.88
CA GLY A 216 -8.50 -7.74 4.36
C GLY A 216 -9.29 -8.68 3.44
N SER A 217 -10.40 -8.22 2.85
CA SER A 217 -11.15 -9.02 1.87
C SER A 217 -10.46 -9.13 0.51
N GLN A 218 -9.54 -8.22 0.16
CA GLN A 218 -8.63 -8.43 -0.98
C GLN A 218 -7.76 -9.66 -0.77
N SER A 219 -7.21 -9.86 0.42
CA SER A 219 -6.46 -11.09 0.76
C SER A 219 -7.34 -12.33 0.66
N GLN A 220 -8.63 -12.23 1.04
CA GLN A 220 -9.58 -13.33 0.91
C GLN A 220 -9.87 -13.69 -0.55
N PHE A 221 -9.97 -12.70 -1.45
CA PHE A 221 -10.11 -12.93 -2.90
C PHE A 221 -8.98 -13.80 -3.46
N TYR A 222 -7.74 -13.57 -3.03
CA TYR A 222 -6.56 -14.33 -3.46
C TYR A 222 -6.38 -15.70 -2.80
N LEU A 223 -7.28 -16.10 -1.89
CA LEU A 223 -7.37 -17.48 -1.44
C LEU A 223 -7.94 -18.40 -2.52
N ASP A 224 -8.57 -17.86 -3.56
CA ASP A 224 -9.03 -18.63 -4.72
C ASP A 224 -7.89 -18.74 -5.75
N PRO A 225 -7.33 -19.94 -6.01
CA PRO A 225 -6.23 -20.10 -6.97
C PRO A 225 -6.58 -19.67 -8.40
N SER A 226 -7.86 -19.65 -8.78
CA SER A 226 -8.28 -19.18 -10.11
C SER A 226 -7.98 -17.69 -10.34
N THR A 227 -7.76 -16.92 -9.28
CA THR A 227 -7.44 -15.48 -9.33
C THR A 227 -5.95 -15.19 -9.52
N HIS A 228 -5.07 -16.19 -9.40
CA HIS A 228 -3.62 -15.99 -9.40
C HIS A 228 -3.07 -15.55 -10.76
N HIS A 229 -3.85 -15.70 -11.83
CA HIS A 229 -3.50 -15.13 -13.14
C HIS A 229 -3.30 -13.60 -13.10
N HIS A 230 -3.91 -12.90 -12.13
CA HIS A 230 -3.69 -11.46 -11.93
C HIS A 230 -2.26 -11.11 -11.50
N VAL A 231 -1.49 -12.05 -10.93
CA VAL A 231 -0.12 -11.81 -10.46
C VAL A 231 0.95 -12.36 -11.40
N GLU A 232 0.58 -12.84 -12.58
CA GLU A 232 1.50 -13.48 -13.54
C GLU A 232 2.67 -12.55 -13.92
N ARG A 233 2.42 -11.25 -14.07
CA ARG A 233 3.48 -10.25 -14.38
C ARG A 233 4.54 -10.11 -13.27
N ILE A 234 4.21 -10.50 -12.03
CA ILE A 234 5.14 -10.52 -10.90
C ILE A 234 5.88 -11.86 -10.85
N LEU A 235 5.18 -12.97 -11.11
CA LEU A 235 5.76 -14.31 -11.15
C LEU A 235 6.77 -14.47 -12.29
N ARG A 236 6.50 -13.83 -13.43
CA ARG A 236 7.28 -13.89 -14.66
C ARG A 236 7.50 -12.50 -15.25
N PRO A 237 8.34 -11.66 -14.62
CA PRO A 237 8.63 -10.34 -15.15
C PRO A 237 9.36 -10.45 -16.48
N ALA A 238 9.01 -9.60 -17.44
CA ALA A 238 9.59 -9.63 -18.79
C ALA A 238 11.06 -9.16 -18.83
N GLN A 239 11.50 -8.45 -17.79
CA GLN A 239 12.84 -7.91 -17.66
C GLN A 239 13.34 -8.13 -16.23
N SER A 240 14.66 -8.13 -16.06
CA SER A 240 15.31 -8.17 -14.76
C SER A 240 16.25 -6.98 -14.60
N ILE A 241 16.51 -6.60 -13.35
CA ILE A 241 17.45 -5.54 -12.96
C ILE A 241 18.24 -6.01 -11.74
N ALA A 242 19.54 -5.71 -11.68
CA ALA A 242 20.32 -5.99 -10.49
C ALA A 242 19.96 -5.01 -9.38
N LEU A 243 19.89 -5.48 -8.13
CA LEU A 243 19.60 -4.62 -6.98
C LEU A 243 20.60 -3.44 -6.87
N ALA A 244 21.86 -3.68 -7.25
CA ALA A 244 22.93 -2.69 -7.23
C ALA A 244 22.71 -1.53 -8.23
N ASP A 245 21.97 -1.77 -9.32
CA ASP A 245 21.68 -0.78 -10.36
C ASP A 245 20.47 0.09 -10.02
N LEU A 246 19.76 -0.21 -8.93
CA LEU A 246 18.63 0.59 -8.49
C LEU A 246 19.10 1.93 -7.91
N PRO A 247 18.33 3.02 -8.15
CA PRO A 247 18.62 4.31 -7.55
C PRO A 247 18.56 4.21 -6.03
N ARG A 248 19.32 5.08 -5.36
CA ARG A 248 19.35 5.21 -3.90
C ARG A 248 19.30 6.69 -3.52
N ILE A 249 18.74 6.95 -2.35
CA ILE A 249 18.81 8.29 -1.74
C ILE A 249 20.01 8.30 -0.80
N ASN A 250 21.01 9.10 -1.14
CA ASN A 250 22.20 9.29 -0.30
C ASN A 250 21.91 10.33 0.81
N GLY A 251 22.41 10.07 2.02
CA GLY A 251 22.26 10.96 3.16
C GLY A 251 20.89 10.82 3.84
N ASP A 252 20.29 11.95 4.23
CA ASP A 252 18.99 11.97 4.89
C ASP A 252 17.85 11.62 3.92
N SER A 253 17.26 10.42 4.12
CA SER A 253 16.10 9.90 3.37
C SER A 253 14.94 10.89 3.32
N ARG A 254 14.58 11.50 4.46
CA ARG A 254 13.46 12.45 4.57
C ARG A 254 13.70 13.65 3.68
N ALA A 255 14.86 14.28 3.82
CA ALA A 255 15.22 15.44 3.01
C ALA A 255 15.33 15.10 1.51
N GLY A 256 15.83 13.90 1.18
CA GLY A 256 15.89 13.40 -0.19
C GLY A 256 14.52 13.24 -0.83
N ILE A 257 13.57 12.61 -0.14
CA ILE A 257 12.20 12.43 -0.63
C ILE A 257 11.49 13.79 -0.78
N LEU A 258 11.63 14.69 0.20
CA LEU A 258 11.03 16.03 0.13
C LEU A 258 11.54 16.83 -1.08
N ARG A 259 12.86 16.76 -1.39
CA ARG A 259 13.42 17.40 -2.59
C ARG A 259 12.82 16.82 -3.87
N GLN A 260 12.64 15.50 -3.96
CA GLN A 260 12.04 14.86 -5.12
C GLN A 260 10.58 15.30 -5.29
N LEU A 261 9.78 15.23 -4.22
CA LEU A 261 8.39 15.70 -4.22
C LEU A 261 8.30 17.14 -4.71
N HIS A 262 9.08 18.05 -4.12
CA HIS A 262 9.09 19.45 -4.52
C HIS A 262 9.53 19.65 -5.98
N SER A 263 10.55 18.92 -6.46
CA SER A 263 11.02 19.01 -7.85
C SER A 263 9.98 18.56 -8.88
N HIS A 264 9.05 17.69 -8.48
CA HIS A 264 7.91 17.24 -9.28
C HIS A 264 6.63 18.06 -9.02
N GLY A 265 6.72 19.15 -8.24
CA GLY A 265 5.59 20.03 -7.96
C GLY A 265 4.62 19.52 -6.89
N PHE A 266 4.98 18.48 -6.15
CA PHE A 266 4.18 17.98 -5.03
C PHE A 266 4.50 18.74 -3.75
N ARG A 267 3.44 18.95 -2.96
CA ARG A 267 3.51 19.56 -1.64
C ARG A 267 3.28 18.50 -0.57
N ALA A 268 4.22 18.34 0.34
CA ALA A 268 4.02 17.50 1.53
C ALA A 268 3.60 18.36 2.73
N ILE A 269 2.54 17.94 3.42
CA ILE A 269 1.98 18.62 4.58
C ILE A 269 2.01 17.64 5.76
N SER A 270 2.62 18.03 6.88
CA SER A 270 2.71 17.22 8.11
C SER A 270 1.79 17.80 9.18
N VAL A 271 0.95 16.96 9.77
CA VAL A 271 0.07 17.27 10.90
C VAL A 271 0.53 16.45 12.10
N ASP A 272 0.77 17.09 13.24
CA ASP A 272 1.06 16.38 14.49
C ASP A 272 -0.24 15.82 15.06
N VAL A 273 -0.30 14.50 15.20
CA VAL A 273 -1.44 13.77 15.78
C VAL A 273 -1.02 12.99 17.02
N THR A 274 0.10 13.39 17.65
CA THR A 274 0.60 12.77 18.87
C THR A 274 -0.41 12.98 20.00
N THR A 275 -0.93 11.88 20.53
CA THR A 275 -1.80 11.93 21.70
C THR A 275 -0.97 12.16 22.99
N PRO A 276 -1.55 12.75 24.05
CA PRO A 276 -0.81 13.03 25.28
C PRO A 276 -0.13 11.80 25.90
N ASP A 277 -0.78 10.64 25.86
CA ASP A 277 -0.23 9.38 26.36
C ASP A 277 0.97 8.89 25.54
N VAL A 278 0.93 9.02 24.21
CA VAL A 278 2.07 8.69 23.35
C VAL A 278 3.22 9.67 23.56
N ALA A 279 2.93 10.96 23.75
CA ALA A 279 3.95 11.98 24.01
C ALA A 279 4.77 11.68 25.27
N LEU A 280 4.17 11.05 26.30
CA LEU A 280 4.87 10.65 27.53
C LEU A 280 5.96 9.60 27.28
N SER A 281 5.85 8.79 26.21
CA SER A 281 6.88 7.82 25.83
C SER A 281 8.10 8.46 25.11
N GLY A 282 8.03 9.76 24.80
CA GLY A 282 9.00 10.44 23.95
C GLY A 282 8.81 10.20 22.45
N MET A 283 7.82 9.39 22.05
CA MET A 283 7.46 9.19 20.66
C MET A 283 6.64 10.35 20.09
N ARG A 284 6.66 10.47 18.76
CA ARG A 284 5.82 11.40 17.99
C ARG A 284 5.04 10.64 16.95
N VAL A 285 3.80 11.05 16.72
CA VAL A 285 2.94 10.52 15.66
C VAL A 285 2.56 11.67 14.75
N VAL A 286 2.78 11.48 13.45
CA VAL A 286 2.39 12.46 12.43
C VAL A 286 1.46 11.82 11.42
N ARG A 287 0.68 12.67 10.77
CA ARG A 287 0.00 12.38 9.52
C ARG A 287 0.60 13.26 8.43
N VAL A 288 1.24 12.65 7.44
CA VAL A 288 1.71 13.34 6.25
C VAL A 288 0.70 13.14 5.13
N ILE A 289 0.41 14.21 4.40
CA ILE A 289 -0.49 14.21 3.25
C ILE A 289 0.24 14.89 2.10
N VAL A 290 0.20 14.25 0.93
CA VAL A 290 0.77 14.79 -0.31
C VAL A 290 -0.34 14.78 -1.37
N PRO A 291 -1.05 15.91 -1.56
CA PRO A 291 -2.09 15.99 -2.57
C PRO A 291 -1.55 15.64 -3.97
N GLY A 292 -2.24 14.74 -4.66
CA GLY A 292 -1.84 14.24 -5.98
C GLY A 292 -1.13 12.89 -5.97
N LEU A 293 -0.75 12.35 -4.81
CA LEU A 293 -0.34 10.94 -4.70
C LEU A 293 -1.55 10.00 -4.61
N TYR A 294 -1.37 8.76 -5.03
CA TYR A 294 -2.38 7.71 -5.02
C TYR A 294 -2.25 6.85 -3.76
N PRO A 295 -3.25 6.85 -2.86
CA PRO A 295 -3.26 5.94 -1.72
C PRO A 295 -3.64 4.53 -2.14
N ASN A 296 -3.27 3.52 -1.35
CA ASN A 296 -3.90 2.22 -1.47
C ASN A 296 -5.34 2.29 -0.94
N ALA A 297 -6.25 1.64 -1.65
CA ALA A 297 -7.66 1.60 -1.31
C ALA A 297 -8.25 0.24 -1.71
N PRO A 298 -9.31 -0.21 -1.04
CA PRO A 298 -10.06 -1.38 -1.46
C PRO A 298 -10.52 -1.26 -2.92
N ALA A 299 -10.59 -2.39 -3.63
CA ALA A 299 -10.97 -2.43 -5.04
C ALA A 299 -12.35 -1.81 -5.34
N ALA A 300 -13.24 -1.71 -4.35
CA ALA A 300 -14.52 -1.00 -4.47
C ALA A 300 -14.37 0.52 -4.63
N PHE A 301 -13.26 1.13 -4.19
CA PHE A 301 -13.07 2.57 -4.09
C PHE A 301 -11.80 3.07 -4.81
N PRO A 302 -11.60 2.76 -6.11
CA PRO A 302 -10.39 3.15 -6.81
C PRO A 302 -10.35 4.67 -7.07
N PHE A 303 -9.16 5.26 -6.96
CA PHE A 303 -8.92 6.69 -7.18
C PHE A 303 -8.78 7.02 -8.68
N LEU A 304 -9.88 6.96 -9.43
CA LEU A 304 -9.88 7.08 -10.90
C LEU A 304 -9.93 8.53 -11.43
N GLY A 305 -10.09 9.53 -10.56
CA GLY A 305 -10.25 10.93 -10.97
C GLY A 305 -8.95 11.69 -11.25
N GLY A 306 -7.79 11.13 -10.86
CA GLY A 306 -6.49 11.77 -11.08
C GLY A 306 -5.94 11.51 -12.49
N ARG A 307 -5.13 12.43 -13.00
CA ARG A 307 -4.53 12.33 -14.35
C ARG A 307 -3.30 11.42 -14.40
N ARG A 308 -2.58 11.28 -13.28
CA ARG A 308 -1.28 10.60 -13.23
C ARG A 308 -1.39 9.13 -13.63
N LEU A 309 -2.42 8.42 -13.15
CA LEU A 309 -2.71 7.05 -13.55
C LEU A 309 -2.73 6.86 -15.07
N TYR A 310 -3.31 7.82 -15.80
CA TYR A 310 -3.51 7.72 -17.24
C TYR A 310 -2.28 8.18 -18.04
N GLN A 311 -1.57 9.18 -17.53
CA GLN A 311 -0.53 9.89 -18.29
C GLN A 311 0.89 9.43 -17.94
N GLU A 312 1.17 9.17 -16.66
CA GLU A 312 2.53 8.89 -16.19
C GLU A 312 3.13 7.60 -16.72
N PRO A 313 2.40 6.47 -16.81
CA PRO A 313 2.96 5.26 -17.38
C PRO A 313 3.56 5.46 -18.76
N ALA A 314 2.91 6.27 -19.61
CA ALA A 314 3.44 6.61 -20.94
C ALA A 314 4.57 7.63 -20.87
N ALA A 315 4.38 8.72 -20.10
CA ALA A 315 5.36 9.79 -19.99
C ALA A 315 6.71 9.33 -19.40
N LEU A 316 6.69 8.29 -18.56
CA LEU A 316 7.86 7.68 -17.95
C LEU A 316 8.36 6.43 -18.71
N GLY A 317 7.74 6.09 -19.85
CA GLY A 317 8.15 5.00 -20.72
C GLY A 317 7.88 3.59 -20.18
N TRP A 318 6.95 3.44 -19.25
CA TRP A 318 6.52 2.12 -18.74
C TRP A 318 5.56 1.44 -19.72
N LEU A 319 4.75 2.25 -20.40
CA LEU A 319 3.82 1.86 -21.47
C LEU A 319 4.09 2.71 -22.72
N PRO A 320 3.75 2.22 -23.93
CA PRO A 320 3.92 2.98 -25.16
C PRO A 320 2.93 4.15 -25.28
N ASP A 321 1.71 3.98 -24.76
CA ASP A 321 0.59 4.92 -24.89
C ASP A 321 -0.04 5.21 -23.53
N THR A 322 -0.79 6.31 -23.44
CA THR A 322 -1.54 6.67 -22.23
C THR A 322 -2.65 5.66 -21.97
N VAL A 323 -2.86 5.32 -20.71
CA VAL A 323 -3.91 4.37 -20.28
C VAL A 323 -5.29 4.99 -20.50
N GLN A 324 -6.20 4.26 -21.13
CA GLN A 324 -7.60 4.63 -21.24
C GLN A 324 -8.41 4.11 -20.04
N PRO A 325 -9.52 4.77 -19.65
CA PRO A 325 -10.34 4.33 -18.51
C PRO A 325 -10.77 2.85 -18.53
N GLU A 326 -11.03 2.31 -19.71
CA GLU A 326 -11.40 0.91 -19.95
C GLU A 326 -10.23 -0.08 -19.81
N GLN A 327 -8.99 0.40 -19.88
CA GLN A 327 -7.78 -0.42 -19.73
C GLN A 327 -7.31 -0.53 -18.28
N VAL A 328 -7.91 0.24 -17.36
CA VAL A 328 -7.54 0.23 -15.95
C VAL A 328 -7.79 -1.15 -15.36
N VAL A 329 -6.75 -1.75 -14.79
CA VAL A 329 -6.84 -3.03 -14.07
C VAL A 329 -7.66 -2.82 -12.80
N ARG A 330 -8.84 -3.44 -12.74
CA ARG A 330 -9.74 -3.33 -11.57
C ARG A 330 -9.63 -4.48 -10.58
N ALA A 331 -8.94 -5.56 -10.96
CA ALA A 331 -8.68 -6.65 -10.03
C ALA A 331 -7.94 -6.10 -8.79
N PRO A 332 -8.29 -6.58 -7.57
CA PRO A 332 -7.65 -6.11 -6.35
C PRO A 332 -6.15 -6.35 -6.40
N LEU A 333 -5.35 -5.48 -5.79
CA LEU A 333 -3.93 -5.75 -5.55
C LEU A 333 -3.82 -6.87 -4.48
N PRO A 334 -2.95 -7.89 -4.62
CA PRO A 334 -2.74 -8.97 -3.64
C PRO A 334 -2.00 -8.50 -2.37
N HIS A 335 -2.35 -7.33 -1.86
CA HIS A 335 -1.80 -6.67 -0.69
C HIS A 335 -2.97 -6.33 0.24
N SER A 336 -2.80 -6.57 1.54
CA SER A 336 -3.67 -6.01 2.58
C SER A 336 -2.90 -4.99 3.41
#